data_AF-A0A958H8P9-F1
#
_entry.id   AF-A0A958H8P9-F1
#
_cell.length_a   1.000
_cell.length_b   1.000
_cell.length_c   1.000
_cell.angle_alpha   90.00
_cell.angle_beta   90.00
_cell.angle_gamma   90.00
#
_symmetry.space_group_name_H-M   'P 1'
#
loop_
_entity.id
_entity.type
_entity.pdbx_description
1 polymer ?
#
loop_
_entity_poly.entity_id
_entity_poly.type
_entity_poly.pdbx_seq_one_letter_code
_entity_poly.pdbx_strand_id
1 'polypeptide(L)'
;SMNRFSQWMLDEGMRAGIPSQPVRARTITIYTDKEEFRSALQMPEENNIYLMLVTQHGEILWRGRGAYTQETARSLSQAVEDQLVAVR
;
A
#
# COMPACT_ATOMS: atom_id res chain seq x y z
N SER A 1 -16.08 13.51 -9.62
CA SER A 1 -16.21 12.06 -9.91
C SER A 1 -15.64 11.80 -11.28
N MET A 2 -14.70 10.85 -11.41
CA MET A 2 -14.07 10.49 -12.69
C MET A 2 -15.02 9.59 -13.50
N ASN A 3 -15.06 9.75 -14.82
CA ASN A 3 -15.90 8.90 -15.66
C ASN A 3 -15.31 7.48 -15.79
N ARG A 4 -16.16 6.51 -16.14
CA ARG A 4 -15.74 5.10 -16.21
C ARG A 4 -14.70 4.80 -17.29
N PHE A 5 -14.65 5.60 -18.35
CA PHE A 5 -13.69 5.40 -19.43
C PHE A 5 -12.26 5.73 -18.97
N SER A 6 -12.10 6.84 -18.23
CA SER A 6 -10.83 7.21 -17.61
C SER A 6 -10.38 6.21 -16.55
N GLN A 7 -11.31 5.67 -15.74
CA GLN A 7 -10.99 4.59 -14.79
C GLN A 7 -10.50 3.33 -15.53
N TRP A 8 -11.20 2.91 -16.59
CA TRP A 8 -10.77 1.78 -17.39
C TRP A 8 -9.36 1.97 -17.96
N MET A 9 -9.04 3.14 -18.52
CA MET A 9 -7.70 3.43 -19.03
C MET A 9 -6.61 3.32 -17.93
N LEU A 10 -6.89 3.79 -16.72
CA LEU A 10 -5.96 3.68 -15.59
C LEU A 10 -5.79 2.23 -15.13
N ASP A 11 -6.87 1.48 -15.02
CA ASP A 11 -6.82 0.06 -14.66
C ASP A 11 -6.04 -0.76 -15.69
N GLU A 12 -6.18 -0.45 -16.98
CA GLU A 12 -5.40 -1.08 -18.05
C GLU A 12 -3.92 -0.72 -17.98
N GLY A 13 -3.58 0.55 -17.69
CA GLY A 13 -2.22 0.99 -17.45
C GLY A 13 -1.58 0.25 -16.27
N MET A 14 -2.28 0.12 -15.15
CA MET A 14 -1.83 -0.62 -13.99
C MET A 14 -1.69 -2.13 -14.28
N ARG A 15 -2.61 -2.71 -15.05
CA ARG A 15 -2.56 -4.11 -15.49
C ARG A 15 -1.33 -4.40 -16.34
N ALA A 16 -0.97 -3.48 -17.23
CA ALA A 16 0.24 -3.58 -18.05
C ALA A 16 1.53 -3.40 -17.20
N GLY A 17 1.51 -2.50 -16.22
CA GLY A 17 2.65 -2.25 -15.32
C GLY A 17 2.92 -3.38 -14.32
N ILE A 18 1.94 -4.24 -14.03
CA ILE A 18 2.05 -5.37 -13.11
C ILE A 18 1.82 -6.68 -13.88
N PRO A 19 2.83 -7.25 -14.55
CA PRO A 19 2.64 -8.42 -15.41
C PRO A 19 2.33 -9.71 -14.62
N SER A 20 2.74 -9.80 -13.36
CA SER A 20 2.49 -10.96 -12.50
C SER A 20 1.03 -11.04 -12.04
N GLN A 21 0.33 -12.12 -12.41
CA GLN A 21 -1.07 -12.34 -12.02
C GLN A 21 -1.27 -12.45 -10.49
N PRO A 22 -0.43 -13.18 -9.72
CA PRO A 22 -0.55 -13.22 -8.26
C PRO A 22 -0.32 -11.86 -7.59
N VAL A 23 0.47 -10.97 -8.19
CA VAL A 23 0.68 -9.61 -7.68
C VAL A 23 -0.55 -8.75 -7.96
N ARG A 24 -1.07 -8.77 -9.20
CA ARG A 24 -2.30 -8.04 -9.57
C ARG A 24 -3.50 -8.41 -8.71
N ALA A 25 -3.67 -9.70 -8.39
CA ALA A 25 -4.78 -10.16 -7.55
C ALA A 25 -4.81 -9.55 -6.14
N ARG A 26 -3.69 -8.97 -5.69
CA ARG A 26 -3.54 -8.30 -4.39
C ARG A 26 -3.28 -6.79 -4.52
N THR A 27 -3.40 -6.24 -5.72
CA THR A 27 -3.28 -4.80 -5.97
C THR A 27 -4.67 -4.21 -6.23
N ILE A 28 -5.00 -3.13 -5.54
CA ILE A 28 -6.24 -2.38 -5.75
C ILE A 28 -5.92 -0.95 -6.17
N THR A 29 -6.59 -0.46 -7.21
CA THR A 29 -6.55 0.96 -7.59
C THR A 29 -7.59 1.69 -6.75
N ILE A 30 -7.17 2.70 -5.98
CA ILE A 30 -8.09 3.53 -5.19
C ILE A 30 -8.35 4.84 -5.92
N TYR A 31 -9.60 5.09 -6.27
CA TYR A 31 -10.05 6.35 -6.87
C TYR A 31 -10.60 7.29 -5.79
N THR A 32 -9.74 8.15 -5.26
CA THR A 32 -10.06 9.10 -4.17
C THR A 32 -9.36 10.44 -4.39
N ASP A 33 -9.62 11.42 -3.54
CA ASP A 33 -8.77 12.61 -3.45
C ASP A 33 -7.37 12.19 -2.98
N LYS A 34 -6.39 12.31 -3.88
CA LYS A 34 -5.02 11.86 -3.64
C LYS A 34 -4.32 12.71 -2.58
N GLU A 35 -4.57 14.01 -2.55
CA GLU A 35 -3.91 14.93 -1.61
C GLU A 35 -4.45 14.70 -0.20
N GLU A 36 -5.77 14.60 -0.05
CA GLU A 36 -6.42 14.28 1.22
C GLU A 36 -5.95 12.92 1.75
N PHE A 37 -5.96 11.88 0.91
CA PHE A 37 -5.52 10.53 1.28
C PHE A 37 -4.07 10.51 1.76
N ARG A 38 -3.17 11.16 1.01
CA ARG A 38 -1.75 11.25 1.37
C ARG A 38 -1.53 12.04 2.66
N SER A 39 -2.25 13.14 2.85
CA SER A 39 -2.15 13.97 4.05
C SER A 39 -2.62 13.19 5.29
N ALA A 40 -3.77 12.51 5.20
CA ALA A 40 -4.31 11.67 6.27
C ALA A 40 -3.35 10.55 6.69
N LEU A 41 -2.58 9.99 5.75
CA LEU A 41 -1.61 8.92 6.00
C LEU A 41 -0.17 9.42 6.23
N GLN A 42 0.06 10.73 6.24
CA GLN A 42 1.37 11.36 6.39
C GLN A 42 2.38 10.87 5.34
N MET A 43 1.98 10.90 4.06
CA MET A 43 2.79 10.54 2.89
C MET A 43 3.23 11.81 2.12
N PRO A 44 4.24 12.56 2.60
CA PRO A 44 4.59 13.88 2.08
C PRO A 44 5.10 13.92 0.64
N GLU A 45 5.54 12.79 0.07
CA GLU A 45 5.99 12.73 -1.32
C GLU A 45 5.54 11.48 -2.08
N GLU A 46 5.58 11.55 -3.41
CA GLU A 46 5.13 10.46 -4.31
C GLU A 46 6.29 9.66 -4.91
N ASN A 47 7.54 10.08 -4.68
CA ASN A 47 8.71 9.41 -5.25
C ASN A 47 9.22 8.24 -4.39
N ASN A 48 8.51 7.89 -3.31
CA ASN A 48 8.82 6.76 -2.44
C ASN A 48 7.65 5.78 -2.38
N ILE A 49 7.99 4.50 -2.19
CA ILE A 49 7.02 3.47 -1.81
C ILE A 49 6.77 3.58 -0.31
N TYR A 50 5.51 3.50 0.10
CA TYR A 50 5.10 3.42 1.49
C TYR A 50 4.57 2.02 1.78
N LEU A 51 5.06 1.42 2.87
CA LEU A 51 4.63 0.12 3.36
C LEU A 51 4.07 0.29 4.76
N MET A 52 2.89 -0.24 5.01
CA MET A 52 2.20 -0.08 6.30
C MET A 52 1.66 -1.42 6.76
N LEU A 53 1.85 -1.74 8.04
CA LEU A 53 1.14 -2.81 8.71
C LEU A 53 -0.07 -2.20 9.40
N VAL A 54 -1.27 -2.68 9.07
CA VAL A 54 -2.53 -2.13 9.58
C VAL A 54 -3.37 -3.20 10.27
N THR A 55 -4.11 -2.81 11.31
CA THR A 55 -5.14 -3.66 11.91
C THR A 55 -6.38 -3.70 11.03
N GLN A 56 -7.27 -4.65 11.31
CA GLN A 56 -8.61 -4.69 10.69
C GLN A 56 -9.45 -3.43 10.97
N HIS A 57 -9.12 -2.67 12.03
CA HIS A 57 -9.78 -1.42 12.40
C HIS A 57 -9.13 -0.19 11.74
N GLY A 58 -8.08 -0.39 10.93
CA GLY A 58 -7.39 0.68 10.21
C GLY A 58 -6.29 1.38 11.00
N GLU A 59 -5.89 0.86 12.16
CA GLU A 59 -4.78 1.41 12.93
C GLU A 59 -3.45 1.00 12.31
N ILE A 60 -2.51 1.95 12.18
CA ILE A 60 -1.19 1.68 11.62
C ILE A 60 -0.23 1.31 12.74
N LEU A 61 0.23 0.06 12.74
CA LEU A 61 1.11 -0.51 13.75
C LEU A 61 2.59 -0.30 13.42
N TRP A 62 2.92 -0.27 12.13
CA TRP A 62 4.29 -0.11 11.65
C TRP A 62 4.29 0.56 10.28
N ARG A 63 5.37 1.31 9.98
CA ARG A 63 5.58 2.01 8.70
C ARG A 63 7.00 1.78 8.17
N GLY A 64 7.11 1.62 6.87
CA GLY A 64 8.35 1.61 6.11
C GLY A 64 8.25 2.54 4.89
N ARG A 65 9.39 3.04 4.43
CA ARG A 65 9.48 3.99 3.31
C ARG A 65 10.68 3.66 2.42
N GLY A 66 10.49 3.85 1.12
CA GLY A 66 11.54 3.71 0.11
C GLY A 66 11.50 2.36 -0.60
N ALA A 67 12.51 2.12 -1.43
CA ALA A 67 12.65 0.85 -2.15
C ALA A 67 12.79 -0.34 -1.18
N TYR A 68 12.47 -1.54 -1.68
CA TYR A 68 12.66 -2.77 -0.91
C TYR A 68 14.12 -2.91 -0.45
N THR A 69 14.30 -3.16 0.85
CA THR A 69 15.58 -3.57 1.45
C THR A 69 15.34 -4.77 2.36
N GLN A 70 16.38 -5.58 2.59
CA GLN A 70 16.30 -6.68 3.55
C GLN A 70 16.04 -6.18 4.97
N GLU A 71 16.51 -4.98 5.30
CA GLU A 71 16.30 -4.36 6.61
C GLU A 71 14.82 -4.03 6.83
N THR A 72 14.19 -3.37 5.87
CA THR A 72 12.76 -3.05 5.92
C THR A 72 11.92 -4.33 5.99
N ALA A 73 12.30 -5.37 5.25
CA ALA A 73 11.61 -6.67 5.28
C ALA A 73 11.71 -7.33 6.67
N ARG A 74 12.92 -7.36 7.26
CA ARG A 74 13.12 -7.92 8.60
C ARG A 74 12.34 -7.15 9.66
N SER A 75 12.37 -5.82 9.59
CA SER A 75 11.63 -4.95 10.52
C SER A 75 10.12 -5.20 10.44
N LEU A 76 9.58 -5.33 9.22
CA LEU A 76 8.17 -5.68 9.04
C LEU A 76 7.83 -7.07 9.59
N SER A 77 8.65 -8.09 9.30
CA SER A 77 8.41 -9.45 9.81
C SER A 77 8.37 -9.48 11.33
N GLN A 78 9.31 -8.79 12.00
CA GLN A 78 9.32 -8.67 13.46
C GLN A 78 8.03 -8.00 13.95
N ALA A 79 7.63 -6.89 13.32
CA ALA A 79 6.39 -6.19 13.69
C ALA A 79 5.15 -7.08 13.54
N VAL A 80 5.11 -7.97 12.53
CA VAL A 80 4.02 -8.94 12.38
C VAL A 80 4.05 -9.99 13.50
N GLU A 81 5.23 -10.54 13.81
CA GLU A 81 5.40 -11.54 14.87
C GLU A 81 4.97 -11.00 16.23
N ASP A 82 5.36 -9.77 16.57
CA ASP A 82 4.98 -9.12 17.84
C ASP A 82 3.45 -9.03 17.99
N GLN A 83 2.73 -8.79 16.89
CA GLN A 83 1.26 -8.72 16.90
C GLN A 83 0.61 -10.09 16.97
N LEU A 84 1.19 -11.12 16.35
CA LEU A 84 0.68 -12.49 16.45
C LEU A 84 0.85 -13.06 17.86
N VAL A 85 1.91 -12.67 18.58
CA VAL A 85 2.09 -13.04 19.99
C VAL A 85 1.11 -12.29 20.89
N ALA A 86 0.86 -11.00 20.65
CA ALA A 86 -0.05 -10.19 21.45
C ALA A 86 -1.54 -10.63 21.36
N VAL A 87 -1.92 -11.36 20.32
CA VAL A 87 -3.28 -11.87 20.10
C VAL A 87 -3.50 -13.26 20.73
N ARG A 88 -2.44 -13.93 21.20
CA ARG A 88 -2.50 -15.22 21.91
C ARG A 88 -2.66 -15.02 23.42
#